data_AF-A0A7D9JWW3-F1
#
_entry.id   AF-A0A7D9JWW3-F1
#
_cell.length_a   1.000
_cell.length_b   1.000
_cell.length_c   1.000
_cell.angle_alpha   90.00
_cell.angle_beta   90.00
_cell.angle_gamma   90.00
#
_symmetry.space_group_name_H-M   'P 1'
#
loop_
_entity.id
_entity.type
_entity.pdbx_description
1 polymer ?
#
loop_
_entity_poly.entity_id
_entity_poly.type
_entity_poly.pdbx_seq_one_letter_code
_entity_poly.pdbx_strand_id
1 'polypeptide(L)' 'IVVLAGDVTPIDVYSHLPVMCEDRNLPYCYVPSRLDLGVAVNSKRPTCAVMIRCHDDIKDKYEKCFTEVKSLPLPF' A
#
# COMPACT_ATOMS: atom_id res chain seq x y z
N ILE A 1 -3.38 0.44 6.27
CA ILE A 1 -2.96 1.17 5.04
C ILE A 1 -2.49 0.14 4.03
N VAL A 2 -2.90 0.25 2.76
CA VAL A 2 -2.45 -0.63 1.69
C VAL A 2 -1.43 0.09 0.80
N VAL A 3 -0.31 -0.54 0.50
CA VAL A 3 0.75 0.02 -0.35
C VAL A 3 0.89 -0.87 -1.58
N LEU A 4 0.78 -0.29 -2.77
CA LEU A 4 0.81 -1.00 -4.05
C LEU A 4 2.02 -0.54 -4.88
N ALA A 5 2.66 -1.44 -5.60
CA ALA A 5 3.82 -1.12 -6.44
C ALA A 5 3.43 -0.91 -7.90
N GLY A 6 3.79 0.23 -8.50
CA GLY A 6 3.37 0.63 -9.85
C GLY A 6 4.13 -0.03 -11.01
N ASP A 7 5.29 -0.66 -10.77
CA ASP A 7 6.16 -1.31 -11.77
C ASP A 7 5.87 -2.81 -11.95
N VAL A 8 4.69 -3.27 -11.53
CA VAL A 8 4.35 -4.69 -11.58
C VAL A 8 3.78 -5.06 -12.93
N THR A 9 4.37 -6.09 -13.52
CA THR A 9 3.91 -6.70 -14.76
C THR A 9 3.77 -8.21 -14.54
N PRO A 10 2.63 -8.83 -14.90
CA PRO A 10 1.40 -8.21 -15.41
C PRO A 10 0.58 -7.52 -14.29
N ILE A 11 -0.21 -6.51 -14.65
CA ILE A 11 -1.03 -5.73 -13.69
C ILE A 11 -2.18 -6.56 -13.07
N ASP A 12 -2.60 -7.62 -13.76
CA ASP A 12 -3.67 -8.54 -13.34
C ASP A 12 -3.40 -9.21 -11.98
N VAL A 13 -2.14 -9.21 -11.53
CA VAL A 13 -1.72 -9.77 -10.24
C VAL A 13 -2.45 -9.12 -9.07
N TYR A 14 -2.75 -7.81 -9.12
CA TYR A 14 -3.42 -7.10 -8.03
C TYR A 14 -4.44 -6.05 -8.48
N SER A 15 -4.83 -6.01 -9.76
CA SER A 15 -5.80 -5.05 -10.30
C SER A 15 -7.14 -5.02 -9.55
N HIS A 16 -7.50 -6.09 -8.86
CA HIS A 16 -8.68 -6.19 -8.00
C HIS A 16 -8.53 -5.51 -6.64
N LEU A 17 -7.30 -5.27 -6.15
CA LEU A 17 -7.07 -4.72 -4.81
C LEU A 17 -7.54 -3.28 -4.63
N PRO A 18 -7.28 -2.32 -5.55
CA PRO A 18 -7.77 -0.96 -5.41
C PRO A 18 -9.30 -0.90 -5.27
N VAL A 19 -10.02 -1.62 -6.13
CA VAL A 19 -11.49 -1.72 -6.09
C VAL A 19 -11.97 -2.25 -4.73
N MET A 20 -11.35 -3.32 -4.23
CA MET A 20 -11.68 -3.87 -2.91
C MET A 20 -11.34 -2.90 -1.76
N CYS A 21 -10.35 -2.03 -1.93
CA CYS A 21 -10.01 -0.99 -0.95
C CYS A 21 -11.05 0.12 -0.94
N GLU A 22 -11.54 0.54 -2.11
CA GLU A 22 -12.61 1.53 -2.26
C GLU A 22 -13.92 1.04 -1.64
N ASP A 23 -14.34 -0.19 -1.96
CA ASP A 23 -15.56 -0.83 -1.42
C ASP A 23 -15.57 -0.90 0.12
N ARG A 24 -14.38 -0.97 0.73
CA ARG A 24 -14.20 -1.10 2.19
C ARG A 24 -13.71 0.18 2.86
N ASN A 25 -13.63 1.29 2.12
CA ASN A 25 -13.07 2.57 2.58
C ASN A 25 -11.67 2.44 3.22
N LEU A 26 -10.84 1.54 2.68
CA LEU A 26 -9.46 1.33 3.14
C LEU A 26 -8.52 2.29 2.40
N PRO A 27 -7.70 3.08 3.11
CA PRO A 27 -6.73 3.96 2.46
C PRO A 27 -5.60 3.14 1.83
N TYR A 28 -5.29 3.48 0.58
CA TYR A 28 -4.23 2.88 -0.20
C TYR A 28 -3.36 3.93 -0.90
N CYS A 29 -2.11 3.57 -1.22
CA CYS A 29 -1.19 4.42 -1.96
C CYS A 29 -0.34 3.60 -2.95
N TYR A 30 0.25 4.28 -3.93
CA TYR A 30 1.17 3.69 -4.89
C TYR A 30 2.61 4.13 -4.65
N VAL A 31 3.53 3.19 -4.85
CA VAL A 31 4.99 3.39 -4.79
C VAL A 31 5.56 2.97 -6.15
N PRO A 32 6.59 3.66 -6.68
CA PRO A 32 7.10 3.37 -8.03
C PRO A 32 7.76 1.99 -8.17
N SER A 33 8.35 1.43 -7.11
CA SER A 33 9.21 0.24 -7.18
C SER A 33 8.77 -0.88 -6.23
N ARG A 34 8.49 -2.06 -6.79
CA ARG A 34 8.22 -3.30 -6.03
C ARG A 34 9.44 -3.85 -5.32
N LEU A 35 10.64 -3.47 -5.77
CA LEU A 35 11.91 -3.86 -5.14
C LEU A 35 12.07 -3.11 -3.83
N ASP A 36 11.87 -1.79 -3.86
CA ASP A 36 12.00 -0.94 -2.67
C ASP A 36 10.95 -1.34 -1.61
N LEU A 37 9.74 -1.67 -2.07
CA LEU A 37 8.69 -2.19 -1.20
C LEU A 37 9.06 -3.55 -0.57
N GLY A 38 9.70 -4.44 -1.35
CA GLY A 38 10.23 -5.71 -0.83
C GLY A 38 11.30 -5.50 0.25
N VAL A 39 12.24 -4.59 0.01
CA VAL A 39 13.30 -4.23 0.97
C VAL A 39 12.69 -3.62 2.25
N ALA A 40 11.69 -2.74 2.12
CA ALA A 40 11.02 -2.11 3.26
C ALA A 40 10.31 -3.11 4.18
N VAL A 41 9.80 -4.22 3.63
CA VAL A 41 9.14 -5.30 4.39
C VAL A 41 10.14 -6.39 4.83
N ASN A 42 11.44 -6.17 4.58
CA ASN A 42 12.51 -7.12 4.88
C ASN A 42 12.30 -8.48 4.15
N SER A 43 11.76 -8.42 2.94
CA SER A 43 11.55 -9.58 2.07
C SER A 43 12.69 -9.69 1.05
N LYS A 44 13.20 -10.91 0.84
CA LYS A 44 14.17 -11.20 -0.22
C LYS A 44 13.56 -11.17 -1.63
N ARG A 45 12.24 -11.23 -1.74
CA ARG A 45 11.51 -11.20 -3.02
C ARG A 45 10.83 -9.85 -3.22
N PRO A 46 10.75 -9.34 -4.46
CA PRO A 46 9.98 -8.14 -4.75
C PRO A 46 8.51 -8.33 -4.36
N THR A 47 7.91 -7.30 -3.77
CA THR A 47 6.54 -7.38 -3.23
C THR A 47 5.63 -6.42 -4.00
N CYS A 48 4.49 -6.91 -4.47
CA CYS A 48 3.56 -6.12 -5.28
C CYS A 48 2.58 -5.31 -4.42
N ALA A 49 2.19 -5.83 -3.26
CA ALA A 49 1.24 -5.22 -2.35
C ALA A 49 1.58 -5.53 -0.89
N VAL A 50 1.39 -4.55 -0.01
CA VAL A 50 1.65 -4.69 1.43
C VAL A 50 0.49 -4.09 2.21
N MET A 51 -0.01 -4.83 3.19
CA MET A 51 -1.04 -4.35 4.12
C MET A 51 -0.41 -4.08 5.48
N ILE A 52 -0.40 -2.82 5.88
CA ILE A 52 0.02 -2.39 7.22
C ILE A 52 -1.19 -2.41 8.13
N ARG A 53 -1.15 -3.26 9.16
CA ARG A 53 -2.14 -3.31 10.25
C ARG A 53 -1.73 -2.37 11.38
N CYS A 54 -2.72 -1.83 12.09
CA CYS A 54 -2.46 -1.11 13.33
C CYS A 54 -1.82 -2.06 14.35
N HIS A 55 -0.72 -1.63 14.96
CA HIS A 55 -0.11 -2.28 16.11
C HIS A 55 0.10 -1.23 17.19
N ASP A 56 -0.08 -1.60 18.46
CA ASP A 56 -0.05 -0.66 19.58
C ASP A 56 1.30 0.06 19.70
N ASP A 57 2.40 -0.63 19.38
CA ASP A 57 3.77 -0.08 19.45
C ASP A 57 4.07 1.02 18.40
N ILE A 58 3.28 1.10 17.31
CA ILE A 58 3.55 1.96 16.14
C ILE A 58 2.38 2.92 15.87
N LYS A 59 1.46 3.06 16.83
CA LYS A 59 0.21 3.81 16.66
C LYS A 59 0.41 5.24 16.18
N ASP A 60 1.34 5.98 16.79
CA ASP A 60 1.59 7.39 16.46
C ASP A 60 2.09 7.59 15.03
N LYS A 61 2.94 6.69 14.53
CA LYS A 61 3.46 6.75 13.16
C LYS A 61 2.39 6.33 12.17
N TYR A 62 1.61 5.31 12.51
CA TYR A 62 0.53 4.82 11.68
C TYR A 62 -0.52 5.90 11.44
N GLU A 63 -0.92 6.64 12.48
CA GLU A 63 -1.98 7.66 12.38
C GLU A 63 -1.55 8.86 11.51
N LYS A 64 -0.28 9.27 11.57
CA LYS A 64 0.31 10.27 10.67
C LYS A 64 0.21 9.83 9.21
N CYS A 65 0.74 8.64 8.90
CA CYS A 65 0.69 8.10 7.54
C CYS A 65 -0.75 7.87 7.05
N PHE A 66 -1.66 7.48 7.95
CA PHE A 66 -3.07 7.27 7.62
C PHE A 66 -3.76 8.57 7.18
N THR A 67 -3.43 9.68 7.84
CA THR A 67 -3.96 11.00 7.49
C THR A 67 -3.40 11.49 6.16
N GLU A 68 -2.09 11.34 5.95
CA GLU A 68 -1.43 11.69 4.70
C GLU A 68 -1.98 10.89 3.52
N VAL A 69 -2.10 9.56 3.65
CA VAL A 69 -2.60 8.71 2.56
C VAL A 69 -4.06 9.02 2.23
N LYS A 70 -4.89 9.39 3.22
CA LYS A 70 -6.26 9.84 2.97
C LYS A 70 -6.35 11.19 2.26
N SER A 71 -5.35 12.05 2.41
CA SER A 71 -5.31 13.35 1.75
C SER A 71 -4.88 13.27 0.28
N LEU A 72 -4.30 12.13 -0.13
CA LEU A 72 -3.93 11.90 -1.52
C LEU A 72 -5.20 11.80 -2.39
N PRO A 73 -5.21 12.44 -3.57
CA PRO A 73 -6.32 12.28 -4.50
C PRO A 73 -6.40 10.82 -4.94
N LEU A 74 -7.62 10.31 -5.08
CA LEU A 74 -7.84 9.04 -5.76
C LEU A 74 -7.30 9.18 -7.20
N PRO A 75 -6.62 8.15 -7.73
CA PRO A 75 -6.24 8.15 -9.12
C PRO A 75 -7.52 8.16 -9.97
N PHE A 76 -7.77 9.29 -10.63
CA PHE A 76 -8.85 9.48 -11.60
C PHE A 76 -8.58 8.71 -12.89
#